data_AF-A0A957KR49-F1
#
_entry.id   AF-A0A957KR49-F1
#
_cell.length_a   1.000
_cell.length_b   1.000
_cell.length_c   1.000
_cell.angle_alpha   90.00
_cell.angle_beta   90.00
_cell.angle_gamma   90.00
#
_symmetry.space_group_name_H-M   'P 1'
#
loop_
_entity.id
_entity.type
_entity.pdbx_description
1 polymer ?
#
loop_
_entity_poly.entity_id
_entity_poly.type
_entity_poly.pdbx_seq_one_letter_code
_entity_poly.pdbx_strand_id
1 'polypeptide(L)' 'MSSPTPAAEIMTETLHVCPVCAASTASPVMHAADGFLGELSLVRCAGCGIVYLNPRLAPEST' A
#
# COMPACT_ATOMS: atom_id res chain seq x y z
N MET A 1 -8.73 21.55 -27.33
CA MET A 1 -8.77 21.67 -25.85
C MET A 1 -8.86 20.26 -25.31
N SER A 2 -7.75 19.70 -24.85
CA SER A 2 -7.72 18.35 -24.29
C SER A 2 -8.15 18.42 -22.83
N SER A 3 -9.32 17.89 -22.52
CA SER A 3 -9.79 17.75 -21.14
C SER A 3 -8.75 16.99 -20.31
N PRO A 4 -8.41 17.44 -19.08
CA PRO A 4 -7.62 16.61 -18.19
C PRO A 4 -8.44 15.35 -17.88
N THR A 5 -7.91 14.19 -18.24
CA THR A 5 -8.44 12.90 -17.80
C THR A 5 -8.64 12.99 -16.28
N PRO A 6 -9.82 12.66 -15.73
CA PRO A 6 -9.98 12.61 -14.28
C PRO A 6 -8.90 11.66 -13.76
N ALA A 7 -8.07 12.12 -12.82
CA ALA A 7 -7.14 11.26 -12.13
C ALA A 7 -7.98 10.10 -11.58
N ALA A 8 -7.76 8.90 -12.11
CA ALA A 8 -8.40 7.71 -11.58
C ALA A 8 -8.09 7.71 -10.08
N GLU A 9 -9.12 7.80 -9.24
CA GLU A 9 -8.93 7.73 -7.79
C GLU A 9 -8.32 6.37 -7.50
N ILE A 10 -7.01 6.36 -7.21
CA ILE A 10 -6.31 5.11 -6.95
C ILE A 10 -6.74 4.66 -5.56
N MET A 11 -7.61 3.65 -5.53
CA MET A 11 -8.08 3.08 -4.28
C MET A 11 -6.95 2.30 -3.62
N THR A 12 -6.71 2.57 -2.34
CA THR A 12 -5.75 1.83 -1.53
C THR A 12 -6.45 1.12 -0.37
N GLU A 13 -5.98 -0.07 -0.02
CA GLU A 13 -6.43 -0.86 1.12
C GLU A 13 -5.32 -0.95 2.17
N THR A 14 -5.64 -0.58 3.41
CA THR A 14 -4.73 -0.76 4.55
C THR A 14 -4.86 -2.16 5.11
N LEU A 15 -3.74 -2.89 5.17
CA LEU A 15 -3.69 -4.21 5.79
C LEU A 15 -3.34 -4.07 7.28
N HIS A 16 -4.19 -4.61 8.15
CA HIS A 16 -3.96 -4.67 9.59
C HIS A 16 -3.16 -5.91 10.03
N VAL A 17 -3.01 -6.90 9.15
CA VAL A 17 -2.26 -8.14 9.38
C VAL A 17 -1.39 -8.48 8.18
N CYS A 18 -0.31 -9.21 8.42
CA CYS A 18 0.57 -9.70 7.36
C CYS A 18 -0.20 -10.61 6.40
N PRO A 19 -0.18 -10.36 5.08
CA PRO A 19 -0.93 -11.16 4.11
C PRO A 19 -0.39 -12.59 3.95
N VAL A 20 0.76 -12.91 4.54
CA VAL A 20 1.41 -14.24 4.44
C VAL A 20 1.24 -15.06 5.72
N CYS A 21 1.53 -14.48 6.90
CA CYS A 21 1.51 -15.22 8.17
C CYS A 21 0.47 -14.73 9.19
N ALA A 22 -0.39 -13.78 8.81
CA ALA A 22 -1.42 -13.17 9.66
C ALA A 22 -0.94 -12.48 10.96
N ALA A 23 0.38 -12.33 11.17
CA ALA A 23 0.90 -11.55 12.29
C ALA A 23 0.50 -10.07 12.15
N SER A 24 0.13 -9.42 13.25
CA SER A 24 -0.32 -8.02 13.29
C SER A 24 0.81 -7.00 13.46
N THR A 25 2.03 -7.47 13.71
CA THR A 25 3.19 -6.61 13.95
C THR A 25 4.04 -6.46 12.69
N ALA A 26 4.23 -5.21 12.28
CA ALA A 26 5.13 -4.83 11.20
C ALA A 26 5.84 -3.50 11.54
N SER A 27 7.03 -3.30 10.99
CA SER A 27 7.83 -2.08 11.15
C SER A 27 8.07 -1.42 9.79
N PRO A 28 8.01 -0.09 9.68
CA PRO A 28 8.35 0.59 8.44
C PRO A 28 9.82 0.35 8.06
N VAL A 29 10.06 0.11 6.79
CA VAL A 29 11.40 -0.03 6.19
C VAL A 29 11.74 1.20 5.37
N MET A 30 10.76 1.70 4.62
CA MET A 30 10.92 2.85 3.73
C MET A 30 9.59 3.55 3.57
N HIS A 31 9.60 4.88 3.66
CA HIS A 31 8.45 5.72 3.33
C HIS A 31 8.66 6.23 1.91
N ALA A 32 7.72 5.94 1.02
CA ALA A 32 7.69 6.48 -0.33
C ALA A 32 6.53 7.48 -0.39
N ALA A 33 6.85 8.76 -0.31
CA ALA A 33 5.88 9.82 -0.55
C ALA A 33 5.64 9.91 -2.06
N ASP A 34 4.79 9.02 -2.59
CA ASP A 34 4.29 9.18 -3.95
C ASP A 34 3.21 10.26 -3.90
N GLY A 35 3.56 11.48 -4.33
CA GLY A 35 2.68 12.66 -4.33
C GLY A 35 1.38 12.51 -5.13
N PHE A 36 1.13 11.34 -5.72
CA PHE A 36 -0.07 10.95 -6.45
C PHE A 36 -0.91 9.87 -5.73
N LEU A 37 -0.30 9.04 -4.86
CA LEU A 37 -0.94 7.88 -4.23
C LEU A 37 -1.18 8.05 -2.72
N GLY A 38 -0.72 9.16 -2.15
CA GLY A 38 -0.62 9.33 -0.70
C GLY A 38 0.66 8.71 -0.15
N GLU A 39 0.78 8.67 1.18
CA GLU A 39 1.97 8.14 1.86
C GLU A 39 1.96 6.60 1.82
N LEU A 40 2.63 6.02 0.82
CA LEU A 40 2.84 4.58 0.72
C LEU A 40 4.08 4.19 1.52
N SER A 41 3.96 3.16 2.36
CA SER A 41 5.09 2.66 3.14
C SER A 41 5.39 1.21 2.81
N LEU A 42 6.67 0.88 2.61
CA LEU A 42 7.13 -0.50 2.70
C LEU A 42 7.29 -0.85 4.17
N VAL A 43 6.58 -1.88 4.61
CA VAL A 43 6.66 -2.40 5.96
C VAL A 43 7.20 -3.82 5.95
N ARG A 44 7.90 -4.20 7.01
CA ARG A 44 8.41 -5.57 7.22
C ARG A 44 7.64 -6.23 8.34
N CYS A 45 7.08 -7.41 8.07
CA CYS A 45 6.43 -8.23 9.09
C CYS A 45 7.44 -8.72 10.14
N ALA A 46 7.12 -8.59 11.43
CA ALA A 46 7.95 -9.11 12.50
C ALA A 46 7.82 -10.64 12.68
N GLY A 47 6.74 -11.25 12.18
CA GLY A 47 6.49 -12.69 12.28
C GLY A 47 7.25 -13.52 11.23
N CYS A 48 7.06 -13.23 9.94
CA CYS A 48 7.69 -13.99 8.86
C CYS A 48 8.80 -13.24 8.10
N GLY A 49 9.03 -11.96 8.42
CA GLY A 49 10.11 -11.17 7.82
C GLY A 49 9.85 -10.63 6.42
N ILE A 50 8.69 -10.94 5.79
CA ILE A 50 8.35 -10.43 4.46
C ILE A 50 8.20 -8.90 4.47
N VAL A 51 8.62 -8.27 3.38
CA VAL A 51 8.41 -6.85 3.11
C VAL A 51 7.23 -6.71 2.15
N TYR A 52 6.29 -5.83 2.47
CA TYR A 52 5.11 -5.59 1.64
C TYR A 52 4.71 -4.11 1.71
N LEU A 53 3.95 -3.67 0.72
CA LEU A 53 3.39 -2.32 0.67
C LEU A 53 2.18 -2.22 1.62
N ASN A 54 2.16 -1.19 2.45
CA ASN A 54 1.02 -0.87 3.30
C ASN A 54 0.88 0.65 3.47
N PRO A 55 -0.24 1.27 3.06
CA PRO A 55 -1.39 0.64 2.39
C PRO A 55 -1.02 0.10 1.00
N ARG A 56 -1.77 -0.89 0.49
CA ARG A 56 -1.56 -1.48 -0.85
C ARG A 56 -2.56 -0.94 -1.86
N LEU A 57 -2.23 -1.00 -3.14
CA LEU A 57 -3.18 -0.73 -4.21
C LEU A 57 -4.33 -1.75 -4.14
N ALA A 58 -5.57 -1.26 -4.12
CA ALA A 58 -6.74 -2.11 -4.24
C ALA A 58 -6.73 -2.74 -5.64
N PRO A 59 -7.02 -4.05 -5.76
CA PRO A 59 -7.16 -4.67 -7.07
C PRO A 59 -8.25 -3.96 -7.88
N GLU A 60 -8.01 -3.79 -9.17
CA GLU A 60 -9.02 -3.29 -10.10
C GLU A 60 -10.25 -4.21 -10.08
N SER A 61 -11.40 -3.67 -9.68
CA SER A 61 -12.68 -4.38 -9.72
C SER A 61 -13.01 -4.69 -11.19
N THR A 62 -12.81 -5.94 -11.61
CA THR A 62 -13.22 -6.45 -12.93
C THR A 62 -14.73 -6.59 -13.03
#